data_AF-A0A4Z0E4W9-F1
#
_entry.id   AF-A0A4Z0E4W9-F1
#
_cell.length_a   1.000
_cell.length_b   1.000
_cell.length_c   1.000
_cell.angle_alpha   90.00
_cell.angle_beta   90.00
_cell.angle_gamma   90.00
#
_symmetry.space_group_name_H-M   'P 1'
#
loop_
_entity.id
_entity.type
_entity.pdbx_description
1 polymer ?
#
loop_
_entity_poly.entity_id
_entity_poly.type
_entity_poly.pdbx_seq_one_letter_code
_entity_poly.pdbx_strand_id
1 'polypeptide(L)'
;MRSLDESVMRQPPANIDAEQALIGAVLLNNDAYRKVANVVEPAHFYEGVHRQIWQVMIDVIAAGGRADPILLKGHLGDADLGNGITPMQYLARLSAEATTVINAPEYAKQVRDMALRRRLITIGQSLAALAYDAPVQSTAETIFADLERDLEEVRPALSGQESDFRDFGRISSDDVYDAYQRQSGIVGLSTGLQRLDDVLGGLQPSDLIILAGRPGAGKTALATNIALAVARYVMARAAEGERLGVVGFSSLEMGERQLKQRILSDLAWVPFWKLKRGLADKAEMERYTIAERDFAKLPLLIDPTGGLSIAQLKIRARALKKRRGLSLLVVDYLQLLTGSGRRSDNRVAEVTEITTGLKALAKELDVPIIALSQLSRKVEERDDKRPMLSDLRESGSIEQDADSVLFVYREEYYLKKAEPRQEGTEQHAKWQAAMRKWQGVAEIIIGKNRHGPEGTAELGFEGQFTRFTNEPEPREIEPEEVRQRAAKKPTFTPEGIVLYSILKSLTLTKSKLATQEQRGADRRLCKGARLVPLEDARQAFGNEVLPGSDESAVNTRFRAAFVSLRKAEIAFYYGTQETGFSVWLPELAADL
;
A
#
# COMPACT_ATOMS: atom_id res chain seq x y z
N MET A 1 28.75 -28.96 -30.60
CA MET A 1 27.94 -29.78 -31.53
C MET A 1 27.90 -31.20 -30.99
N ARG A 2 26.85 -31.56 -30.23
CA ARG A 2 26.45 -32.96 -30.07
C ARG A 2 25.58 -33.26 -31.28
N SER A 3 25.98 -34.28 -32.04
CA SER A 3 25.29 -34.78 -33.22
C SER A 3 23.82 -35.04 -32.89
N LEU A 4 22.95 -34.53 -33.77
CA LEU A 4 21.55 -34.92 -33.88
C LEU A 4 21.53 -36.33 -34.49
N ASP A 5 21.75 -37.35 -33.66
CA ASP A 5 21.44 -38.72 -34.01
C ASP A 5 20.14 -39.12 -33.31
N GLU A 6 19.23 -39.63 -34.14
CA GLU A 6 17.97 -40.30 -33.84
C GLU A 6 16.91 -39.49 -33.09
N SER A 7 15.76 -39.34 -33.75
CA SER A 7 14.47 -39.10 -33.12
C SER A 7 14.15 -40.27 -32.18
N VAL A 8 14.76 -40.30 -31.00
CA VAL A 8 14.23 -41.04 -29.86
C VAL A 8 12.82 -40.48 -29.68
N MET A 9 11.80 -41.29 -29.95
CA MET A 9 10.41 -41.00 -29.61
C MET A 9 10.39 -40.60 -28.13
N ARG A 10 10.38 -39.29 -27.86
CA ARG A 10 10.38 -38.77 -26.49
C ARG A 10 9.02 -39.11 -25.89
N GLN A 11 8.98 -40.19 -25.12
CA GLN A 11 7.78 -40.58 -24.42
C GLN A 11 7.43 -39.50 -23.37
N PRO A 12 6.14 -39.18 -23.18
CA PRO A 12 5.73 -38.27 -22.13
C PRO A 12 6.19 -38.78 -20.76
N PRO A 13 6.67 -37.90 -19.86
CA PRO A 13 7.14 -38.30 -18.54
C PRO A 13 6.02 -38.97 -17.74
N ALA A 14 6.31 -40.14 -17.18
CA ALA A 14 5.41 -40.93 -16.36
C ALA A 14 6.22 -41.74 -15.33
N ASN A 15 5.57 -42.09 -14.22
CA ASN A 15 6.12 -42.99 -13.22
C ASN A 15 5.03 -44.00 -12.85
N ILE A 16 5.00 -45.11 -13.60
CA ILE A 16 3.96 -46.12 -13.49
C ILE A 16 4.02 -46.81 -12.14
N ASP A 17 5.23 -47.04 -11.61
CA ASP A 17 5.44 -47.65 -10.30
C ASP A 17 4.82 -46.81 -9.18
N ALA A 18 4.96 -45.48 -9.26
CA ALA A 18 4.32 -44.57 -8.31
C ALA A 18 2.79 -44.55 -8.44
N GLU A 19 2.24 -44.64 -9.66
CA GLU A 19 0.79 -44.76 -9.88
C GLU A 19 0.24 -46.06 -9.28
N GLN A 20 0.91 -47.18 -9.53
CA GLN A 20 0.57 -48.50 -8.99
C GLN A 20 0.65 -48.52 -7.46
N ALA A 21 1.72 -47.99 -6.88
CA ALA A 21 1.92 -47.92 -5.44
C ALA A 21 0.87 -47.02 -4.75
N LEU A 22 0.50 -45.90 -5.38
CA LEU A 22 -0.54 -45.00 -4.87
C LEU A 22 -1.92 -45.67 -4.87
N ILE A 23 -2.31 -46.30 -5.98
CA ILE A 23 -3.57 -47.05 -6.08
C ILE A 23 -3.60 -48.18 -5.05
N GLY A 24 -2.53 -48.97 -4.98
CA GLY A 24 -2.40 -50.07 -4.01
C GLY A 24 -2.50 -49.60 -2.56
N ALA A 25 -1.86 -48.48 -2.21
CA ALA A 25 -1.94 -47.91 -0.87
C ALA A 25 -3.36 -47.49 -0.47
N VAL A 26 -4.12 -46.91 -1.41
CA VAL A 26 -5.52 -46.49 -1.15
C VAL A 26 -6.46 -47.70 -1.12
N LEU A 27 -6.23 -48.73 -1.95
CA LEU A 27 -6.99 -49.99 -1.89
C LEU A 27 -6.80 -50.71 -0.54
N LEU A 28 -5.57 -50.70 -0.01
CA LEU A 28 -5.25 -51.31 1.27
C LEU A 28 -5.83 -50.52 2.45
N ASN A 29 -5.77 -49.18 2.37
CA ASN A 29 -6.35 -48.30 3.38
C ASN A 29 -6.96 -47.05 2.75
N ASN A 30 -8.30 -47.00 2.70
CA ASN A 30 -9.01 -45.87 2.11
C ASN A 30 -8.78 -44.54 2.87
N ASP A 31 -8.33 -44.54 4.14
CA ASP A 31 -7.95 -43.29 4.82
C ASP A 31 -6.73 -42.61 4.17
N ALA A 32 -5.90 -43.36 3.45
CA ALA A 32 -4.82 -42.79 2.66
C ALA A 32 -5.34 -41.84 1.57
N TYR A 33 -6.55 -42.09 1.03
CA TYR A 33 -7.20 -41.21 0.06
C TYR A 33 -7.38 -39.79 0.62
N ARG A 34 -7.82 -39.66 1.88
CA ARG A 34 -8.05 -38.33 2.51
C ARG A 34 -6.78 -37.48 2.54
N LYS A 35 -5.61 -38.10 2.64
CA LYS A 35 -4.31 -37.41 2.67
C LYS A 35 -3.83 -36.98 1.29
N VAL A 36 -4.36 -37.57 0.22
CA VAL A 36 -3.89 -37.35 -1.16
C VAL A 36 -4.96 -36.78 -2.09
N ALA A 37 -6.21 -36.67 -1.63
CA ALA A 37 -7.35 -36.18 -2.40
C ALA A 37 -7.12 -34.77 -2.97
N ASN A 38 -6.43 -33.90 -2.22
CA ASN A 38 -6.09 -32.54 -2.66
C ASN A 38 -4.84 -32.50 -3.57
N VAL A 39 -4.08 -33.60 -3.63
CA VAL A 39 -2.80 -33.67 -4.35
C VAL A 39 -2.97 -34.26 -5.74
N VAL A 40 -3.84 -35.26 -5.92
CA VAL A 40 -3.94 -36.03 -7.16
C VAL A 40 -5.37 -36.18 -7.67
N GLU A 41 -5.58 -35.78 -8.92
CA GLU A 41 -6.81 -35.97 -9.68
C GLU A 41 -6.67 -37.12 -10.68
N PRO A 42 -7.78 -37.74 -11.15
CA PRO A 42 -7.75 -38.77 -12.18
C PRO A 42 -6.95 -38.38 -13.43
N ALA A 43 -7.05 -37.11 -13.86
CA ALA A 43 -6.32 -36.59 -15.02
C ALA A 43 -4.78 -36.61 -14.84
N HIS A 44 -4.28 -36.72 -13.60
CA HIS A 44 -2.85 -36.79 -13.32
C HIS A 44 -2.24 -38.18 -13.58
N PHE A 45 -3.04 -39.23 -13.76
CA PHE A 45 -2.55 -40.55 -14.15
C PHE A 45 -2.25 -40.59 -15.65
N TYR A 46 -1.07 -41.12 -15.98
CA TYR A 46 -0.64 -41.35 -17.37
C TYR A 46 -1.39 -42.51 -18.00
N GLU A 47 -1.47 -43.64 -17.29
CA GLU A 47 -2.16 -44.82 -17.78
C GLU A 47 -3.67 -44.65 -17.74
N GLY A 48 -4.33 -44.92 -18.86
CA GLY A 48 -5.79 -44.81 -18.97
C GLY A 48 -6.51 -45.73 -17.99
N VAL A 49 -5.97 -46.93 -17.77
CA VAL A 49 -6.47 -47.90 -16.80
C VAL A 49 -6.39 -47.36 -15.38
N HIS A 50 -5.28 -46.75 -14.99
CA HIS A 50 -5.11 -46.17 -13.66
C HIS A 50 -6.04 -44.98 -13.42
N ARG A 51 -6.23 -44.14 -14.45
CA ARG A 51 -7.20 -43.03 -14.41
C ARG A 51 -8.62 -43.55 -14.14
N GLN A 52 -9.03 -44.59 -14.84
CA GLN A 52 -10.36 -45.19 -14.68
C GLN A 52 -10.52 -45.83 -13.28
N ILE A 53 -9.53 -46.60 -12.83
CA ILE A 53 -9.53 -47.19 -11.49
C ILE A 53 -9.63 -46.10 -10.43
N TRP A 54 -8.82 -45.05 -10.51
CA TRP A 54 -8.83 -43.94 -9.56
C TRP A 54 -10.16 -43.21 -9.53
N GLN A 55 -10.76 -42.93 -10.70
CA GLN A 55 -12.08 -42.31 -10.78
C GLN A 55 -13.15 -43.15 -10.05
N VAL A 56 -13.21 -44.45 -10.34
CA VAL A 56 -14.18 -45.34 -9.69
C VAL A 56 -13.94 -45.44 -8.18
N MET A 57 -12.68 -45.44 -7.73
CA MET A 57 -12.34 -45.41 -6.32
C MET A 57 -12.86 -44.14 -5.63
N ILE A 58 -12.70 -42.98 -6.27
CA ILE A 58 -13.25 -41.72 -5.77
C ILE A 58 -14.77 -41.80 -5.64
N ASP A 59 -15.46 -42.27 -6.70
CA ASP A 59 -16.92 -42.31 -6.73
C ASP A 59 -17.48 -43.21 -5.62
N VAL A 60 -16.86 -44.37 -5.39
CA VAL A 60 -17.25 -45.32 -4.34
C VAL A 60 -16.99 -44.75 -2.94
N ILE A 61 -15.84 -44.10 -2.72
CA ILE A 61 -15.51 -43.47 -1.43
C ILE A 61 -16.43 -42.28 -1.14
N ALA A 62 -16.74 -41.46 -2.16
CA ALA A 62 -17.62 -40.31 -2.04
C ALA A 62 -19.07 -40.72 -1.71
N ALA A 63 -19.53 -41.88 -2.21
CA ALA A 63 -20.80 -42.48 -1.85
C ALA A 63 -20.83 -43.10 -0.44
N GLY A 64 -19.74 -42.97 0.33
CA GLY A 64 -19.60 -43.54 1.68
C GLY A 64 -19.24 -45.03 1.70
N GLY A 65 -18.93 -45.62 0.55
CA GLY A 65 -18.47 -47.00 0.42
C GLY A 65 -16.97 -47.16 0.70
N ARG A 66 -16.50 -48.42 0.72
CA ARG A 66 -15.07 -48.75 0.80
C ARG A 66 -14.57 -49.13 -0.59
N ALA A 67 -13.46 -48.54 -1.02
CA ALA A 67 -12.83 -48.92 -2.27
C ALA A 67 -11.96 -50.15 -2.04
N ASP A 68 -12.56 -51.34 -2.15
CA ASP A 68 -11.86 -52.62 -2.13
C ASP A 68 -11.95 -53.34 -3.50
N PRO A 69 -11.01 -54.25 -3.83
CA PRO A 69 -10.99 -54.91 -5.13
C PRO A 69 -12.27 -55.67 -5.52
N ILE A 70 -13.08 -56.12 -4.55
CA ILE A 70 -14.32 -56.87 -4.79
C ILE A 70 -15.44 -55.91 -5.16
N LEU A 71 -15.58 -54.82 -4.42
CA LEU A 71 -16.60 -53.79 -4.66
C LEU A 71 -16.32 -53.03 -5.95
N LEU A 72 -15.05 -52.74 -6.26
CA LEU A 72 -14.67 -52.04 -7.49
C LEU A 72 -14.94 -52.88 -8.75
N LYS A 73 -14.97 -54.22 -8.66
CA LYS A 73 -15.26 -55.11 -9.79
C LYS A 73 -16.62 -54.80 -10.41
N GLY A 74 -17.65 -54.56 -9.58
CA GLY A 74 -19.01 -54.26 -10.06
C GLY A 74 -19.10 -52.98 -10.89
N HIS A 75 -18.14 -52.06 -10.73
CA HIS A 75 -18.10 -50.76 -11.40
C HIS A 75 -17.11 -50.71 -12.58
N LEU A 76 -16.06 -51.54 -12.56
CA LEU A 76 -15.03 -51.58 -13.62
C LEU A 76 -15.35 -52.54 -14.77
N GLY A 77 -16.30 -53.47 -14.57
CA GLY A 77 -16.69 -54.47 -15.57
C GLY A 77 -15.62 -55.56 -15.79
N ASP A 78 -15.83 -56.40 -16.81
CA ASP A 78 -14.92 -57.52 -17.18
C ASP A 78 -14.05 -57.21 -18.42
N ALA A 79 -13.80 -55.93 -18.71
CA ALA A 79 -12.97 -55.54 -19.85
C ALA A 79 -11.53 -56.02 -19.68
N ASP A 80 -10.94 -56.60 -20.74
CA ASP A 80 -9.52 -57.00 -20.75
C ASP A 80 -8.64 -55.74 -20.70
N LEU A 81 -7.81 -55.63 -19.66
CA LEU A 81 -6.87 -54.53 -19.48
C LEU A 81 -5.58 -54.72 -20.29
N GLY A 82 -5.51 -55.78 -21.09
CA GLY A 82 -4.37 -56.18 -21.90
C GLY A 82 -3.70 -57.43 -21.34
N ASN A 83 -3.17 -58.27 -22.24
CA ASN A 83 -2.49 -59.53 -21.93
C ASN A 83 -3.36 -60.57 -21.17
N GLY A 84 -4.68 -60.48 -21.27
CA GLY A 84 -5.61 -61.43 -20.62
C GLY A 84 -5.74 -61.23 -19.10
N ILE A 85 -5.36 -60.07 -18.58
CA ILE A 85 -5.49 -59.72 -17.16
C ILE A 85 -6.82 -59.01 -16.94
N THR A 86 -7.64 -59.58 -16.07
CA THR A 86 -8.90 -58.95 -15.65
C THR A 86 -8.66 -57.80 -14.65
N PRO A 87 -9.54 -56.79 -14.56
CA PRO A 87 -9.42 -55.70 -13.60
C PRO A 87 -9.30 -56.19 -12.15
N MET A 88 -9.98 -57.27 -11.81
CA MET A 88 -9.91 -57.87 -10.47
C MET A 88 -8.53 -58.48 -10.17
N GLN A 89 -7.93 -59.20 -11.12
CA GLN A 89 -6.57 -59.73 -10.98
C GLN A 89 -5.55 -58.60 -10.88
N TYR A 90 -5.75 -57.52 -11.63
CA TYR A 90 -4.89 -56.35 -11.59
C TYR A 90 -4.96 -55.63 -10.24
N LEU A 91 -6.17 -55.33 -9.73
CA LEU A 91 -6.37 -54.70 -8.43
C LEU A 91 -5.83 -55.54 -7.27
N ALA A 92 -5.99 -56.87 -7.35
CA ALA A 92 -5.43 -57.79 -6.37
C ALA A 92 -3.89 -57.73 -6.35
N ARG A 93 -3.25 -57.66 -7.54
CA ARG A 93 -1.80 -57.49 -7.65
C ARG A 93 -1.33 -56.16 -7.06
N LEU A 94 -1.98 -55.04 -7.41
CA LEU A 94 -1.66 -53.72 -6.87
C LEU A 94 -1.78 -53.67 -5.34
N SER A 95 -2.79 -54.35 -4.80
CA SER A 95 -2.99 -54.43 -3.34
C SER A 95 -1.91 -55.27 -2.65
N ALA A 96 -1.41 -56.32 -3.31
CA ALA A 96 -0.37 -57.20 -2.79
C ALA A 96 1.05 -56.59 -2.88
N GLU A 97 1.32 -55.79 -3.92
CA GLU A 97 2.60 -55.11 -4.14
C GLU A 97 2.75 -53.82 -3.30
N ALA A 98 1.66 -53.33 -2.71
CA ALA A 98 1.66 -52.16 -1.84
C ALA A 98 2.41 -52.44 -0.52
N THR A 99 3.70 -52.10 -0.47
CA THR A 99 4.59 -52.40 0.67
C THR A 99 4.33 -51.54 1.90
N THR A 100 3.89 -50.28 1.79
CA THR A 100 3.53 -49.41 2.94
C THR A 100 2.48 -48.34 2.59
N VAL A 101 1.43 -48.22 3.41
CA VAL A 101 0.40 -47.15 3.30
C VAL A 101 0.95 -45.76 3.63
N ILE A 102 2.03 -45.69 4.43
CA ILE A 102 2.58 -44.45 4.98
C ILE A 102 3.08 -43.51 3.87
N ASN A 103 3.59 -44.06 2.76
CA ASN A 103 4.22 -43.29 1.68
C ASN A 103 3.25 -42.81 0.58
N ALA A 104 1.93 -42.98 0.76
CA ALA A 104 0.93 -42.54 -0.22
C ALA A 104 1.09 -41.05 -0.63
N PRO A 105 1.36 -40.08 0.28
CA PRO A 105 1.55 -38.68 -0.12
C PRO A 105 2.78 -38.47 -1.02
N GLU A 106 3.85 -39.23 -0.84
CA GLU A 106 5.09 -39.14 -1.61
C GLU A 106 4.88 -39.71 -3.02
N TYR A 107 4.16 -40.82 -3.16
CA TYR A 107 3.75 -41.33 -4.47
C TYR A 107 2.81 -40.35 -5.18
N ALA A 108 1.85 -39.78 -4.45
CA ALA A 108 0.95 -38.75 -4.97
C ALA A 108 1.69 -37.53 -5.51
N LYS A 109 2.70 -37.03 -4.79
CA LYS A 109 3.57 -35.94 -5.26
C LYS A 109 4.31 -36.32 -6.55
N GLN A 110 4.83 -37.55 -6.65
CA GLN A 110 5.52 -38.01 -7.86
C GLN A 110 4.60 -38.09 -9.07
N VAL A 111 3.38 -38.64 -8.90
CA VAL A 111 2.36 -38.70 -9.96
C VAL A 111 1.97 -37.30 -10.41
N ARG A 112 1.73 -36.37 -9.46
CA ARG A 112 1.45 -34.95 -9.74
C ARG A 112 2.60 -34.28 -10.48
N ASP A 113 3.86 -34.48 -10.07
CA ASP A 113 5.03 -33.90 -10.74
C ASP A 113 5.13 -34.37 -12.20
N MET A 114 4.91 -35.67 -12.47
CA MET A 114 4.89 -36.19 -13.84
C MET A 114 3.75 -35.58 -14.66
N ALA A 115 2.56 -35.42 -14.08
CA ALA A 115 1.43 -34.75 -14.74
C ALA A 115 1.72 -33.28 -15.08
N LEU A 116 2.34 -32.54 -14.16
CA LEU A 116 2.76 -31.15 -14.39
C LEU A 116 3.81 -31.05 -15.50
N ARG A 117 4.78 -31.96 -15.53
CA ARG A 117 5.76 -32.04 -16.63
C ARG A 117 5.09 -32.30 -17.97
N ARG A 118 4.09 -33.20 -18.03
CA ARG A 118 3.30 -33.43 -19.26
C ARG A 118 2.55 -32.17 -19.68
N ARG A 119 1.92 -31.45 -18.75
CA ARG A 119 1.24 -30.17 -19.03
C ARG A 119 2.21 -29.12 -19.57
N LEU A 120 3.41 -29.00 -19.00
CA LEU A 120 4.46 -28.10 -19.50
C LEU A 120 4.92 -28.47 -20.92
N ILE A 121 5.03 -29.77 -21.23
CA ILE A 121 5.34 -30.23 -22.59
C ILE A 121 4.23 -29.83 -23.55
N THR A 122 2.96 -30.02 -23.19
CA THR A 122 1.81 -29.60 -24.01
C THR A 122 1.82 -28.11 -24.26
N ILE A 123 2.05 -27.27 -23.23
CA ILE A 123 2.18 -25.80 -23.39
C ILE A 123 3.32 -25.46 -24.35
N GLY A 124 4.48 -26.11 -24.19
CA GLY A 124 5.62 -25.90 -25.10
C GLY A 124 5.34 -26.31 -26.54
N GLN A 125 4.60 -27.41 -26.75
CA GLN A 125 4.18 -27.87 -28.08
C GLN A 125 3.16 -26.91 -28.71
N SER A 126 2.16 -26.45 -27.93
CA SER A 126 1.18 -25.46 -28.37
C SER A 126 1.85 -24.13 -28.75
N LEU A 127 2.82 -23.67 -27.95
CA LEU A 127 3.60 -22.47 -28.27
C LEU A 127 4.39 -22.63 -29.56
N ALA A 128 5.06 -23.76 -29.74
CA ALA A 128 5.81 -24.03 -30.96
C ALA A 128 4.88 -24.03 -32.18
N ALA A 129 3.73 -24.70 -32.09
CA ALA A 129 2.72 -24.69 -33.16
C ALA A 129 2.21 -23.27 -33.45
N LEU A 130 1.82 -22.52 -32.41
CA LEU A 130 1.42 -21.11 -32.54
C LEU A 130 2.49 -20.24 -33.19
N ALA A 131 3.76 -20.44 -32.86
CA ALA A 131 4.86 -19.66 -33.44
C ALA A 131 5.12 -20.00 -34.92
N TYR A 132 4.89 -21.24 -35.34
CA TYR A 132 4.98 -21.64 -36.75
C TYR A 132 3.77 -21.20 -37.57
N ASP A 133 2.56 -21.29 -37.00
CA ASP A 133 1.29 -21.08 -37.70
C ASP A 133 0.72 -19.66 -37.53
N ALA A 134 1.41 -18.77 -36.80
CA ALA A 134 0.96 -17.41 -36.55
C ALA A 134 0.73 -16.63 -37.87
N PRO A 135 -0.44 -15.99 -38.05
CA PRO A 135 -0.66 -15.07 -39.16
C PRO A 135 0.39 -13.96 -39.17
N VAL A 136 0.80 -13.48 -40.34
CA VAL A 136 1.82 -12.42 -40.52
C VAL A 136 1.57 -11.16 -39.67
N GLN A 137 0.32 -10.93 -39.28
CA GLN A 137 -0.13 -9.79 -38.46
C GLN A 137 0.04 -10.00 -36.95
N SER A 138 0.30 -11.23 -36.48
CA SER A 138 0.54 -11.53 -35.07
C SER A 138 2.00 -11.27 -34.72
N THR A 139 2.26 -10.36 -33.79
CA THR A 139 3.62 -10.07 -33.33
C THR A 139 4.07 -11.12 -32.31
N ALA A 140 5.40 -11.28 -32.16
CA ALA A 140 5.98 -12.14 -31.11
C ALA A 140 5.46 -11.78 -29.70
N GLU A 141 5.13 -10.52 -29.46
CA GLU A 141 4.57 -10.04 -28.17
C GLU A 141 3.20 -10.65 -27.90
N THR A 142 2.35 -10.79 -28.92
CA THR A 142 1.02 -11.41 -28.76
C THR A 142 1.11 -12.91 -28.48
N ILE A 143 2.03 -13.60 -29.16
CA ILE A 143 2.30 -15.03 -28.93
C ILE A 143 2.86 -15.26 -27.52
N PHE A 144 3.74 -14.37 -27.06
CA PHE A 144 4.29 -14.43 -25.72
C PHE A 144 3.23 -14.16 -24.63
N ALA A 145 2.28 -13.25 -24.87
CA ALA A 145 1.17 -13.00 -23.94
C ALA A 145 0.25 -14.23 -23.79
N ASP A 146 0.00 -14.97 -24.87
CA ASP A 146 -0.77 -16.23 -24.84
C ASP A 146 -0.02 -17.30 -23.99
N LEU A 147 1.30 -17.42 -24.15
CA LEU A 147 2.14 -18.28 -23.30
C LEU A 147 2.12 -17.86 -21.82
N GLU A 148 2.19 -16.56 -21.53
CA GLU A 148 2.14 -16.04 -20.17
C GLU A 148 0.85 -16.45 -19.47
N ARG A 149 -0.29 -16.42 -20.19
CA ARG A 149 -1.57 -16.87 -19.68
C ARG A 149 -1.56 -18.36 -19.33
N ASP A 150 -1.11 -19.20 -20.27
CA ASP A 150 -1.05 -20.66 -20.09
C ASP A 150 -0.14 -21.05 -18.91
N LEU A 151 0.99 -20.35 -18.75
CA LEU A 151 1.91 -20.57 -17.63
C LEU A 151 1.33 -20.10 -16.28
N GLU A 152 0.56 -19.02 -16.28
CA GLU A 152 -0.06 -18.50 -15.06
C GLU A 152 -1.14 -19.47 -14.52
N GLU A 153 -1.84 -20.21 -15.38
CA GLU A 153 -2.76 -21.28 -14.96
C GLU A 153 -2.05 -22.45 -14.24
N VAL A 154 -0.82 -22.75 -14.64
CA VAL A 154 -0.03 -23.86 -14.07
C VAL A 154 0.73 -23.44 -12.81
N ARG A 155 0.93 -22.13 -12.62
CA ARG A 155 1.72 -21.55 -11.53
C ARG A 155 1.23 -21.92 -10.13
N PRO A 156 -0.08 -21.90 -9.79
CA PRO A 156 -0.56 -22.33 -8.48
C PRO A 156 -0.12 -23.78 -8.18
N ALA A 157 -0.27 -24.66 -9.16
CA ALA A 157 0.05 -26.08 -9.03
C ALA A 157 1.57 -26.34 -8.83
N LEU A 158 2.44 -25.48 -9.37
CA LEU A 158 3.89 -25.51 -9.22
C LEU A 158 4.40 -24.89 -7.91
N SER A 159 3.67 -23.91 -7.36
CA SER A 159 4.09 -23.17 -6.16
C SER A 159 3.91 -23.94 -4.85
N GLY A 160 3.19 -25.07 -4.88
CA GLY A 160 2.92 -25.89 -3.69
C GLY A 160 2.06 -25.20 -2.62
N GLN A 161 1.54 -24.00 -2.88
CA GLN A 161 0.57 -23.34 -2.01
C GLN A 161 -0.81 -23.98 -2.23
N GLU A 162 -1.02 -25.14 -1.63
CA GLU A 162 -2.38 -25.52 -1.24
C GLU A 162 -2.87 -24.47 -0.26
N SER A 163 -4.03 -23.90 -0.56
CA SER A 163 -4.74 -22.96 0.30
C SER A 163 -5.25 -23.71 1.53
N ASP A 164 -4.36 -24.04 2.45
CA ASP A 164 -4.77 -24.41 3.80
C ASP A 164 -5.33 -23.15 4.46
N PHE A 165 -6.55 -23.25 4.99
CA PHE A 165 -7.10 -22.22 5.88
C PHE A 165 -6.10 -22.04 7.02
N ARG A 166 -5.39 -20.90 7.05
CA ARG A 166 -4.46 -20.60 8.15
C ARG A 166 -5.26 -20.53 9.44
N ASP A 167 -4.79 -21.26 10.45
CA ASP A 167 -5.37 -21.27 11.79
C ASP A 167 -5.41 -19.82 12.34
N PHE A 168 -6.61 -19.28 12.49
CA PHE A 168 -6.86 -17.87 12.79
C PHE A 168 -6.19 -17.43 14.11
N GLY A 169 -5.96 -18.37 15.03
CA GLY A 169 -5.32 -18.14 16.33
C GLY A 169 -3.81 -17.82 16.27
N ARG A 170 -3.17 -17.90 15.10
CA ARG A 170 -1.74 -17.57 14.90
C ARG A 170 -1.49 -16.33 14.06
N ILE A 171 -2.52 -15.64 13.58
CA ILE A 171 -2.37 -14.32 12.94
C ILE A 171 -2.00 -13.35 14.06
N SER A 172 -0.75 -12.92 14.07
CA SER A 172 -0.07 -12.39 15.24
C SER A 172 -0.68 -11.08 15.74
N SER A 173 -0.81 -10.97 17.06
CA SER A 173 -1.03 -9.71 17.78
C SER A 173 0.20 -8.78 17.73
N ASP A 174 1.25 -9.19 17.00
CA ASP A 174 2.57 -8.55 16.97
C ASP A 174 2.53 -7.21 16.21
N ASP A 175 1.77 -7.07 15.13
CA ASP A 175 1.73 -5.82 14.35
C ASP A 175 1.11 -4.65 15.14
N VAL A 176 0.08 -4.94 15.93
CA VAL A 176 -0.58 -3.97 16.82
C VAL A 176 0.34 -3.63 17.99
N TYR A 177 1.04 -4.62 18.54
CA TYR A 177 1.98 -4.42 19.63
C TYR A 177 3.20 -3.61 19.20
N ASP A 178 3.71 -3.86 17.99
CA ASP A 178 4.78 -3.12 17.36
C ASP A 178 4.38 -1.67 17.07
N ALA A 179 3.19 -1.43 16.52
CA ALA A 179 2.68 -0.08 16.31
C ALA A 179 2.49 0.69 17.64
N TYR A 180 2.04 0.00 18.69
CA TYR A 180 1.93 0.55 20.04
C TYR A 180 3.30 0.92 20.64
N GLN A 181 4.30 0.03 20.50
CA GLN A 181 5.68 0.27 20.96
C GLN A 181 6.36 1.44 20.22
N ARG A 182 6.05 1.63 18.93
CA ARG A 182 6.63 2.70 18.09
C ARG A 182 6.14 4.11 18.46
N GLN A 183 5.07 4.25 19.27
CA GLN A 183 4.44 5.53 19.65
C GLN A 183 4.11 6.47 18.46
N SER A 184 4.14 5.96 17.22
CA SER A 184 3.90 6.74 16.00
C SER A 184 2.41 6.91 15.69
N GLY A 185 1.54 6.12 16.34
CA GLY A 185 0.09 6.14 16.11
C GLY A 185 -0.36 5.62 14.74
N ILE A 186 0.56 5.17 13.88
CA ILE A 186 0.29 4.70 12.51
C ILE A 186 0.68 3.23 12.41
N VAL A 187 -0.27 2.40 11.95
CA VAL A 187 -0.03 1.01 11.53
C VAL A 187 0.32 1.03 10.03
N GLY A 188 1.36 0.34 9.57
CA GLY A 188 1.77 0.36 8.16
C GLY A 188 2.75 1.50 7.78
N LEU A 189 2.82 1.83 6.48
CA LEU A 189 3.76 2.84 5.96
C LEU A 189 3.15 4.25 5.97
N SER A 190 3.84 5.22 6.58
CA SER A 190 3.42 6.62 6.52
C SER A 190 3.51 7.18 5.10
N THR A 191 2.53 8.01 4.73
CA THR A 191 2.54 8.76 3.47
C THR A 191 3.52 9.94 3.48
N GLY A 192 4.08 10.28 4.65
CA GLY A 192 4.86 11.49 4.89
C GLY A 192 4.01 12.75 5.01
N LEU A 193 2.69 12.62 4.93
CA LEU A 193 1.72 13.69 5.01
C LEU A 193 0.82 13.44 6.23
N GLN A 194 1.14 14.08 7.35
CA GLN A 194 0.54 13.78 8.66
C GLN A 194 -0.99 13.84 8.64
N ARG A 195 -1.58 14.90 8.09
CA ARG A 195 -3.04 15.02 8.00
C ARG A 195 -3.69 13.95 7.13
N LEU A 196 -2.96 13.43 6.14
CA LEU A 196 -3.43 12.31 5.32
C LEU A 196 -3.31 11.00 6.11
N ASP A 197 -2.21 10.79 6.82
CA ASP A 197 -2.02 9.62 7.68
C ASP A 197 -3.04 9.58 8.84
N ASP A 198 -3.43 10.73 9.40
CA ASP A 198 -4.42 10.83 10.48
C ASP A 198 -5.80 10.31 10.04
N VAL A 199 -6.15 10.46 8.76
CA VAL A 199 -7.43 10.01 8.20
C VAL A 199 -7.32 8.61 7.60
N LEU A 200 -6.23 8.31 6.89
CA LEU A 200 -6.03 7.04 6.20
C LEU A 200 -5.58 5.92 7.15
N GLY A 201 -4.87 6.26 8.23
CA GLY A 201 -4.23 5.30 9.13
C GLY A 201 -2.92 4.73 8.59
N GLY A 202 -2.30 5.38 7.61
CA GLY A 202 -1.12 4.87 6.88
C GLY A 202 -1.47 3.91 5.74
N LEU A 203 -0.45 3.49 4.99
CA LEU A 203 -0.57 2.54 3.87
C LEU A 203 -0.39 1.12 4.39
N GLN A 204 -1.46 0.32 4.37
CA GLN A 204 -1.43 -1.06 4.88
C GLN A 204 -0.87 -2.04 3.84
N PRO A 205 -0.15 -3.09 4.27
CA PRO A 205 0.15 -4.23 3.42
C PRO A 205 -1.11 -4.81 2.78
N SER A 206 -0.97 -5.37 1.57
CA SER A 206 -2.07 -6.00 0.84
C SER A 206 -3.21 -5.09 0.35
N ASP A 207 -3.15 -3.78 0.60
CA ASP A 207 -4.16 -2.82 0.14
C ASP A 207 -3.95 -2.35 -1.31
N LEU A 208 -5.06 -2.15 -2.01
CA LEU A 208 -5.17 -1.42 -3.26
C LEU A 208 -5.77 -0.04 -2.98
N ILE A 209 -4.94 0.99 -3.15
CA ILE A 209 -5.28 2.38 -2.95
C ILE A 209 -5.47 3.03 -4.32
N ILE A 210 -6.66 3.54 -4.61
CA ILE A 210 -6.95 4.27 -5.85
C ILE A 210 -6.76 5.77 -5.61
N LEU A 211 -5.85 6.39 -6.36
CA LEU A 211 -5.66 7.83 -6.33
C LEU A 211 -6.19 8.48 -7.61
N ALA A 212 -7.34 9.14 -7.49
CA ALA A 212 -8.05 9.71 -8.61
C ALA A 212 -8.11 11.24 -8.58
N GLY A 213 -8.46 11.84 -9.72
CA GLY A 213 -8.42 13.29 -9.89
C GLY A 213 -8.40 13.69 -11.37
N ARG A 214 -8.68 14.96 -11.65
CA ARG A 214 -8.65 15.52 -13.01
C ARG A 214 -7.22 15.68 -13.54
N PRO A 215 -7.02 15.78 -14.87
CA PRO A 215 -5.73 16.16 -15.44
C PRO A 215 -5.22 17.48 -14.82
N GLY A 216 -3.97 17.50 -14.39
CA GLY A 216 -3.36 18.68 -13.76
C GLY A 216 -3.75 18.92 -12.29
N ALA A 217 -4.64 18.10 -11.70
CA ALA A 217 -5.03 18.25 -10.29
C ALA A 217 -3.88 17.95 -9.31
N GLY A 218 -2.87 17.19 -9.72
CA GLY A 218 -1.70 16.86 -8.90
C GLY A 218 -1.57 15.39 -8.49
N LYS A 219 -2.32 14.45 -9.10
CA LYS A 219 -2.24 13.00 -8.78
C LYS A 219 -0.81 12.45 -8.77
N THR A 220 -0.09 12.59 -9.89
CA THR A 220 1.30 12.13 -10.02
C THR A 220 2.22 12.81 -9.02
N ALA A 221 2.00 14.10 -8.74
CA ALA A 221 2.78 14.84 -7.74
C ALA A 221 2.58 14.25 -6.34
N LEU A 222 1.33 14.03 -5.92
CA LEU A 222 1.02 13.41 -4.64
C LEU A 222 1.61 12.00 -4.53
N ALA A 223 1.39 11.16 -5.54
CA ALA A 223 1.93 9.79 -5.57
C ALA A 223 3.47 9.77 -5.50
N THR A 224 4.11 10.73 -6.15
CA THR A 224 5.56 10.90 -6.12
C THR A 224 6.04 11.36 -4.74
N ASN A 225 5.37 12.33 -4.10
CA ASN A 225 5.72 12.77 -2.76
C ASN A 225 5.59 11.62 -1.74
N ILE A 226 4.52 10.83 -1.84
CA ILE A 226 4.33 9.62 -1.02
C ILE A 226 5.44 8.60 -1.27
N ALA A 227 5.75 8.29 -2.54
CA ALA A 227 6.82 7.36 -2.89
C ALA A 227 8.18 7.80 -2.35
N LEU A 228 8.48 9.10 -2.39
CA LEU A 228 9.70 9.68 -1.82
C LEU A 228 9.75 9.58 -0.30
N ALA A 229 8.63 9.87 0.39
CA ALA A 229 8.53 9.74 1.83
C ALA A 229 8.78 8.30 2.26
N VAL A 230 8.13 7.33 1.60
CA VAL A 230 8.33 5.90 1.87
C VAL A 230 9.75 5.46 1.54
N ALA A 231 10.35 5.92 0.43
CA ALA A 231 11.73 5.58 0.09
C ALA A 231 12.73 6.10 1.14
N ARG A 232 12.51 7.31 1.67
CA ARG A 232 13.32 7.86 2.77
C ARG A 232 13.14 7.05 4.06
N TYR A 233 11.91 6.67 4.38
CA TYR A 233 11.60 5.82 5.52
C TYR A 233 12.32 4.46 5.42
N VAL A 234 12.18 3.78 4.28
CA VAL A 234 12.87 2.51 4.00
C VAL A 234 14.40 2.66 4.15
N MET A 235 14.97 3.73 3.62
CA MET A 235 16.42 3.98 3.72
C MET A 235 16.88 4.17 5.17
N ALA A 236 16.12 4.92 5.98
CA ALA A 236 16.43 5.15 7.39
C ALA A 236 16.37 3.85 8.19
N ARG A 237 15.31 3.06 8.00
CA ARG A 237 15.13 1.75 8.65
C ARG A 237 16.19 0.73 8.24
N ALA A 238 16.59 0.73 6.97
CA ALA A 238 17.68 -0.11 6.50
C ALA A 238 19.02 0.21 7.20
N ALA A 239 19.27 1.49 7.52
CA ALA A 239 20.44 1.88 8.31
C ALA A 239 20.37 1.43 9.78
N GLU A 240 19.17 1.22 10.31
CA GLU A 240 18.90 0.67 11.65
C GLU A 240 18.90 -0.87 11.68
N GLY A 241 19.13 -1.53 10.53
CA GLY A 241 19.23 -2.99 10.41
C GLY A 241 17.93 -3.71 10.03
N GLU A 242 16.82 -2.98 9.84
CA GLU A 242 15.57 -3.55 9.35
C GLU A 242 15.66 -3.89 7.85
N ARG A 243 15.11 -5.04 7.46
CA ARG A 243 15.08 -5.48 6.06
C ARG A 243 13.76 -5.09 5.39
N LEU A 244 13.61 -3.81 5.08
CA LEU A 244 12.53 -3.32 4.22
C LEU A 244 12.92 -3.41 2.73
N GLY A 245 11.93 -3.64 1.87
CA GLY A 245 12.11 -3.68 0.42
C GLY A 245 12.14 -2.30 -0.23
N VAL A 246 12.43 -2.25 -1.53
CA VAL A 246 12.46 -0.97 -2.28
C VAL A 246 11.04 -0.43 -2.59
N VAL A 247 10.95 0.82 -3.05
CA VAL A 247 9.74 1.39 -3.65
C VAL A 247 9.81 1.22 -5.17
N GLY A 248 8.77 0.65 -5.77
CA GLY A 248 8.61 0.55 -7.21
C GLY A 248 7.64 1.62 -7.74
N PHE A 249 7.99 2.24 -8.87
CA PHE A 249 7.14 3.22 -9.54
C PHE A 249 7.03 2.87 -11.03
N SER A 250 5.87 2.37 -11.46
CA SER A 250 5.55 2.10 -12.86
C SER A 250 4.90 3.34 -13.49
N SER A 251 5.67 4.07 -14.29
CA SER A 251 5.23 5.28 -14.98
C SER A 251 4.89 4.96 -16.43
N LEU A 252 3.60 4.74 -16.68
CA LEU A 252 3.06 4.32 -17.98
C LEU A 252 2.80 5.50 -18.92
N GLU A 253 2.53 6.69 -18.37
CA GLU A 253 2.28 7.92 -19.16
C GLU A 253 3.56 8.72 -19.40
N MET A 254 4.34 8.92 -18.34
CA MET A 254 5.47 9.85 -18.34
C MET A 254 6.81 9.11 -18.53
N GLY A 255 7.69 9.67 -19.36
CA GLY A 255 9.06 9.18 -19.48
C GLY A 255 9.90 9.45 -18.23
N GLU A 256 10.90 8.60 -18.00
CA GLU A 256 11.79 8.63 -16.82
C GLU A 256 12.36 10.02 -16.53
N ARG A 257 12.88 10.70 -17.56
CA ARG A 257 13.49 12.04 -17.41
C ARG A 257 12.48 13.07 -16.88
N GLN A 258 11.24 13.01 -17.35
CA GLN A 258 10.22 13.98 -16.95
C GLN A 258 9.80 13.77 -15.49
N LEU A 259 9.66 12.51 -15.07
CA LEU A 259 9.34 12.16 -13.68
C LEU A 259 10.50 12.55 -12.75
N LYS A 260 11.75 12.18 -13.12
CA LYS A 260 12.95 12.55 -12.36
C LYS A 260 13.09 14.07 -12.21
N GLN A 261 12.86 14.85 -13.27
CA GLN A 261 12.92 16.32 -13.18
C GLN A 261 11.88 16.91 -12.24
N ARG A 262 10.67 16.35 -12.17
CA ARG A 262 9.64 16.79 -11.20
C ARG A 262 10.03 16.47 -9.77
N ILE A 263 10.53 15.25 -9.54
CA ILE A 263 11.08 14.85 -8.24
C ILE A 263 12.19 15.81 -7.80
N LEU A 264 13.14 16.10 -8.69
CA LEU A 264 14.26 16.98 -8.36
C LEU A 264 13.83 18.44 -8.19
N SER A 265 12.77 18.89 -8.87
CA SER A 265 12.17 20.21 -8.66
C SER A 265 11.67 20.39 -7.23
N ASP A 266 10.98 19.37 -6.70
CA ASP A 266 10.53 19.29 -5.31
C ASP A 266 11.73 19.28 -4.35
N LEU A 267 12.67 18.35 -4.54
CA LEU A 267 13.81 18.17 -3.63
C LEU A 267 14.76 19.38 -3.59
N ALA A 268 14.98 20.04 -4.72
CA ALA A 268 15.93 21.15 -4.84
C ALA A 268 15.32 22.52 -4.52
N TRP A 269 13.99 22.61 -4.36
CA TRP A 269 13.26 23.88 -4.29
C TRP A 269 13.61 24.79 -5.47
N VAL A 270 13.52 24.25 -6.68
CA VAL A 270 13.73 24.99 -7.93
C VAL A 270 12.48 24.86 -8.78
N PRO A 271 11.86 25.97 -9.23
CA PRO A 271 10.62 25.90 -10.00
C PRO A 271 10.78 25.02 -11.24
N PHE A 272 9.84 24.10 -11.47
CA PHE A 272 9.93 23.12 -12.56
C PHE A 272 10.09 23.77 -13.93
N TRP A 273 9.44 24.91 -14.15
CA TRP A 273 9.53 25.65 -15.41
C TRP A 273 10.93 26.23 -15.65
N LYS A 274 11.67 26.61 -14.60
CA LYS A 274 13.06 27.09 -14.72
C LYS A 274 13.98 25.96 -15.12
N LEU A 275 13.85 24.80 -14.47
CA LEU A 275 14.62 23.59 -14.81
C LEU A 275 14.36 23.16 -16.26
N LYS A 276 13.10 23.16 -16.70
CA LYS A 276 12.72 22.80 -18.07
C LYS A 276 13.28 23.77 -19.12
N ARG A 277 13.42 25.06 -18.78
CA ARG A 277 13.92 26.11 -19.69
C ARG A 277 15.42 26.39 -19.57
N GLY A 278 16.12 25.75 -18.62
CA GLY A 278 17.53 26.04 -18.36
C GLY A 278 17.76 27.45 -17.78
N LEU A 279 16.79 27.98 -17.03
CA LEU A 279 16.81 29.33 -16.44
C LEU A 279 17.13 29.31 -14.93
N ALA A 280 17.61 28.18 -14.41
CA ALA A 280 18.03 28.08 -13.02
C ALA A 280 19.31 28.91 -12.82
N ASP A 281 19.34 29.72 -11.77
CA ASP A 281 20.55 30.45 -11.39
C ASP A 281 21.61 29.51 -10.80
N LYS A 282 22.82 30.04 -10.54
CA LYS A 282 23.93 29.23 -10.02
C LYS A 282 23.61 28.57 -8.68
N ALA A 283 22.92 29.27 -7.77
CA ALA A 283 22.57 28.74 -6.45
C ALA A 283 21.45 27.69 -6.54
N GLU A 284 20.47 27.90 -7.41
CA GLU A 284 19.43 26.92 -7.77
C GLU A 284 20.06 25.65 -8.35
N MET A 285 21.05 25.81 -9.25
CA MET A 285 21.74 24.68 -9.87
C MET A 285 22.61 23.90 -8.86
N GLU A 286 23.26 24.58 -7.93
CA GLU A 286 23.99 23.93 -6.82
C GLU A 286 23.05 23.08 -5.95
N ARG A 287 21.87 23.62 -5.56
CA ARG A 287 20.85 22.84 -4.84
C ARG A 287 20.35 21.64 -5.65
N TYR A 288 20.15 21.81 -6.96
CA TYR A 288 19.74 20.73 -7.85
C TYR A 288 20.76 19.59 -7.89
N THR A 289 22.07 19.91 -8.02
CA THR A 289 23.13 18.89 -8.04
C THR A 289 23.21 18.13 -6.71
N ILE A 290 23.03 18.81 -5.57
CA ILE A 290 22.95 18.17 -4.25
C ILE A 290 21.74 17.23 -4.19
N ALA A 291 20.56 17.71 -4.59
CA ALA A 291 19.33 16.93 -4.61
C ALA A 291 19.44 15.69 -5.52
N GLU A 292 20.10 15.80 -6.68
CA GLU A 292 20.34 14.68 -7.58
C GLU A 292 21.22 13.60 -6.95
N ARG A 293 22.30 14.00 -6.27
CA ARG A 293 23.19 13.08 -5.56
C ARG A 293 22.47 12.34 -4.43
N ASP A 294 21.59 13.02 -3.70
CA ASP A 294 20.85 12.42 -2.61
C ASP A 294 19.70 11.55 -3.10
N PHE A 295 19.05 11.95 -4.20
CA PHE A 295 18.03 11.15 -4.89
C PHE A 295 18.60 9.80 -5.37
N ALA A 296 19.82 9.78 -5.90
CA ALA A 296 20.47 8.56 -6.39
C ALA A 296 20.69 7.48 -5.32
N LYS A 297 20.64 7.84 -4.02
CA LYS A 297 20.80 6.91 -2.89
C LYS A 297 19.48 6.30 -2.43
N LEU A 298 18.34 6.88 -2.83
CA LEU A 298 17.05 6.43 -2.36
C LEU A 298 16.69 5.06 -2.96
N PRO A 299 16.06 4.16 -2.19
CA PRO A 299 15.58 2.87 -2.67
C PRO A 299 14.28 3.02 -3.47
N LEU A 300 14.30 3.86 -4.51
CA LEU A 300 13.18 4.12 -5.42
C LEU A 300 13.57 3.70 -6.84
N LEU A 301 12.84 2.74 -7.42
CA LEU A 301 13.07 2.26 -8.77
C LEU A 301 11.92 2.66 -9.68
N ILE A 302 12.24 3.29 -10.81
CA ILE A 302 11.27 3.76 -11.79
C ILE A 302 11.31 2.83 -13.00
N ASP A 303 10.15 2.32 -13.40
CA ASP A 303 9.93 1.63 -14.67
C ASP A 303 9.15 2.57 -15.61
N PRO A 304 9.80 3.15 -16.64
CA PRO A 304 9.17 4.08 -17.57
C PRO A 304 8.48 3.37 -18.75
N THR A 305 8.29 2.05 -18.69
CA THR A 305 7.74 1.29 -19.82
C THR A 305 6.23 1.54 -19.96
N GLY A 306 5.82 2.13 -21.08
CA GLY A 306 4.41 2.30 -21.43
C GLY A 306 3.80 1.05 -22.11
N GLY A 307 2.48 1.02 -22.21
CA GLY A 307 1.73 -0.03 -22.93
C GLY A 307 1.83 -1.44 -22.31
N LEU A 308 2.14 -1.52 -21.02
CA LEU A 308 2.25 -2.79 -20.31
C LEU A 308 0.88 -3.46 -20.14
N SER A 309 0.84 -4.78 -20.31
CA SER A 309 -0.30 -5.57 -19.84
C SER A 309 -0.25 -5.76 -18.32
N ILE A 310 -1.41 -6.02 -17.70
CA ILE A 310 -1.47 -6.36 -16.27
C ILE A 310 -0.60 -7.58 -15.93
N ALA A 311 -0.50 -8.57 -16.82
CA ALA A 311 0.34 -9.75 -16.65
C ALA A 311 1.83 -9.39 -16.60
N GLN A 312 2.29 -8.56 -17.54
CA GLN A 312 3.67 -8.07 -17.58
C GLN A 312 4.03 -7.27 -16.32
N LEU A 313 3.11 -6.41 -15.86
CA LEU A 313 3.29 -5.65 -14.61
C LEU A 313 3.45 -6.60 -13.40
N LYS A 314 2.60 -7.63 -13.28
CA LYS A 314 2.70 -8.65 -12.22
C LYS A 314 4.05 -9.36 -12.25
N ILE A 315 4.51 -9.79 -13.42
CA ILE A 315 5.80 -10.48 -13.56
C ILE A 315 6.95 -9.59 -13.10
N ARG A 316 6.96 -8.33 -13.52
CA ARG A 316 7.99 -7.36 -13.12
C ARG A 316 7.96 -7.07 -11.62
N ALA A 317 6.78 -6.85 -11.05
CA ALA A 317 6.61 -6.61 -9.62
C ALA A 317 7.06 -7.82 -8.77
N ARG A 318 6.68 -9.05 -9.16
CA ARG A 318 7.12 -10.31 -8.52
C ARG A 318 8.63 -10.49 -8.61
N ALA A 319 9.22 -10.23 -9.79
CA ALA A 319 10.66 -10.30 -9.99
C ALA A 319 11.39 -9.27 -9.11
N LEU A 320 10.83 -8.06 -8.96
CA LEU A 320 11.37 -7.02 -8.11
C LEU A 320 11.30 -7.40 -6.62
N LYS A 321 10.13 -7.82 -6.12
CA LYS A 321 9.96 -8.33 -4.74
C LYS A 321 10.97 -9.44 -4.44
N LYS A 322 11.16 -10.40 -5.35
CA LYS A 322 12.11 -11.51 -5.17
C LYS A 322 13.57 -11.05 -5.12
N ARG A 323 13.97 -10.08 -5.96
CA ARG A 323 15.38 -9.66 -6.09
C ARG A 323 15.82 -8.65 -5.03
N ARG A 324 14.94 -7.73 -4.64
CA ARG A 324 15.30 -6.58 -3.79
C ARG A 324 14.31 -6.32 -2.64
N GLY A 325 13.30 -7.17 -2.48
CA GLY A 325 12.13 -6.81 -1.68
C GLY A 325 11.30 -5.71 -2.38
N LEU A 326 10.09 -5.48 -1.88
CA LEU A 326 9.21 -4.41 -2.32
C LEU A 326 8.38 -4.00 -1.10
N SER A 327 8.31 -2.69 -0.85
CA SER A 327 7.56 -2.10 0.27
C SER A 327 6.35 -1.30 -0.21
N LEU A 328 6.41 -0.73 -1.41
CA LEU A 328 5.33 0.02 -2.03
C LEU A 328 5.43 -0.12 -3.55
N LEU A 329 4.30 -0.25 -4.23
CA LEU A 329 4.21 -0.14 -5.69
C LEU A 329 3.28 1.00 -6.08
N VAL A 330 3.75 1.93 -6.91
CA VAL A 330 2.94 2.99 -7.52
C VAL A 330 2.75 2.69 -9.00
N VAL A 331 1.54 2.85 -9.52
CA VAL A 331 1.19 2.64 -10.94
C VAL A 331 0.51 3.90 -11.49
N ASP A 332 1.17 4.62 -12.39
CA ASP A 332 0.68 5.85 -13.01
C ASP A 332 0.48 5.70 -14.53
N TYR A 333 -0.73 5.50 -15.05
CA TYR A 333 -2.04 5.32 -14.39
C TYR A 333 -2.78 4.13 -14.99
N LEU A 334 -3.75 3.60 -14.24
CA LEU A 334 -4.47 2.34 -14.50
C LEU A 334 -4.96 2.20 -15.93
N GLN A 335 -5.55 3.26 -16.48
CA GLN A 335 -6.16 3.21 -17.80
C GLN A 335 -5.16 3.08 -18.97
N LEU A 336 -3.85 3.12 -18.73
CA LEU A 336 -2.83 2.81 -19.74
C LEU A 336 -2.41 1.34 -19.74
N LEU A 337 -2.82 0.57 -18.74
CA LEU A 337 -2.64 -0.88 -18.77
C LEU A 337 -3.61 -1.52 -19.76
N THR A 338 -3.16 -2.61 -20.35
CA THR A 338 -3.98 -3.46 -21.22
C THR A 338 -4.36 -4.76 -20.52
N GLY A 339 -5.58 -5.22 -20.79
CA GLY A 339 -6.05 -6.54 -20.38
C GLY A 339 -5.40 -7.67 -21.18
N SER A 340 -5.66 -8.91 -20.78
CA SER A 340 -5.04 -10.07 -21.43
C SER A 340 -5.66 -10.43 -22.80
N GLY A 341 -6.83 -9.89 -23.17
CA GLY A 341 -7.56 -10.23 -24.40
C GLY A 341 -7.18 -9.43 -25.65
N ARG A 342 -7.18 -10.08 -26.83
CA ARG A 342 -7.16 -9.39 -28.14
C ARG A 342 -8.46 -8.57 -28.29
N ARG A 343 -8.36 -7.24 -28.35
CA ARG A 343 -9.47 -6.28 -28.55
C ARG A 343 -10.79 -6.69 -27.87
N SER A 344 -10.85 -6.55 -26.54
CA SER A 344 -12.15 -6.45 -25.88
C SER A 344 -12.80 -5.12 -26.28
N ASP A 345 -13.91 -5.16 -27.02
CA ASP A 345 -14.74 -3.96 -27.30
C ASP A 345 -15.37 -3.39 -26.01
N ASN A 346 -15.26 -4.10 -24.88
CA ASN A 346 -15.81 -3.67 -23.61
C ASN A 346 -14.71 -3.22 -22.64
N ARG A 347 -14.43 -1.92 -22.69
CA ARG A 347 -13.44 -1.26 -21.83
C ARG A 347 -13.70 -1.45 -20.32
N VAL A 348 -14.96 -1.58 -19.91
CA VAL A 348 -15.32 -1.81 -18.50
C VAL A 348 -14.79 -3.16 -18.02
N ALA A 349 -14.89 -4.21 -18.84
CA ALA A 349 -14.38 -5.53 -18.50
C ALA A 349 -12.85 -5.52 -18.37
N GLU A 350 -12.16 -4.80 -19.25
CA GLU A 350 -10.71 -4.64 -19.20
C GLU A 350 -10.25 -3.93 -17.92
N VAL A 351 -10.91 -2.83 -17.54
CA VAL A 351 -10.58 -2.12 -16.29
C VAL A 351 -10.86 -2.99 -15.07
N THR A 352 -11.92 -3.79 -15.09
CA THR A 352 -12.23 -4.76 -14.04
C THR A 352 -11.12 -5.80 -13.90
N GLU A 353 -10.67 -6.38 -15.02
CA GLU A 353 -9.55 -7.32 -15.03
C GLU A 353 -8.28 -6.69 -14.43
N ILE A 354 -7.99 -5.44 -14.78
CA ILE A 354 -6.84 -4.69 -14.27
C ILE A 354 -6.95 -4.47 -12.75
N THR A 355 -8.09 -3.97 -12.24
CA THR A 355 -8.24 -3.67 -10.80
C THR A 355 -8.25 -4.92 -9.95
N THR A 356 -8.96 -5.97 -10.38
CA THR A 356 -8.96 -7.27 -9.71
C THR A 356 -7.55 -7.87 -9.74
N GLY A 357 -6.85 -7.75 -10.87
CA GLY A 357 -5.47 -8.19 -11.01
C GLY A 357 -4.50 -7.47 -10.08
N LEU A 358 -4.65 -6.17 -9.89
CA LEU A 358 -3.84 -5.37 -8.97
C LEU A 358 -4.16 -5.68 -7.50
N LYS A 359 -5.43 -5.86 -7.13
CA LYS A 359 -5.79 -6.26 -5.77
C LYS A 359 -5.24 -7.64 -5.43
N ALA A 360 -5.31 -8.59 -6.36
CA ALA A 360 -4.68 -9.90 -6.21
C ALA A 360 -3.16 -9.78 -6.04
N LEU A 361 -2.50 -8.93 -6.84
CA LEU A 361 -1.06 -8.68 -6.73
C LEU A 361 -0.68 -8.04 -5.38
N ALA A 362 -1.46 -7.10 -4.87
CA ALA A 362 -1.23 -6.47 -3.57
C ALA A 362 -1.23 -7.51 -2.46
N LYS A 363 -2.25 -8.40 -2.44
CA LYS A 363 -2.37 -9.51 -1.50
C LYS A 363 -1.25 -10.55 -1.64
N GLU A 364 -0.89 -10.89 -2.86
CA GLU A 364 0.17 -11.87 -3.13
C GLU A 364 1.54 -11.38 -2.65
N LEU A 365 1.87 -10.12 -2.94
CA LEU A 365 3.15 -9.54 -2.58
C LEU A 365 3.22 -9.06 -1.13
N ASP A 366 2.08 -8.98 -0.46
CA ASP A 366 1.89 -8.35 0.84
C ASP A 366 2.47 -6.93 0.89
N VAL A 367 2.00 -6.09 -0.05
CA VAL A 367 2.52 -4.74 -0.30
C VAL A 367 1.37 -3.79 -0.67
N PRO A 368 1.33 -2.57 -0.13
CA PRO A 368 0.40 -1.54 -0.62
C PRO A 368 0.67 -1.21 -2.08
N ILE A 369 -0.40 -1.14 -2.88
CA ILE A 369 -0.35 -0.68 -4.27
C ILE A 369 -1.16 0.61 -4.40
N ILE A 370 -0.51 1.70 -4.80
CA ILE A 370 -1.18 2.96 -5.17
C ILE A 370 -1.34 3.00 -6.68
N ALA A 371 -2.58 2.98 -7.16
CA ALA A 371 -2.87 3.01 -8.58
C ALA A 371 -3.62 4.29 -8.94
N LEU A 372 -3.05 5.07 -9.86
CA LEU A 372 -3.62 6.35 -10.25
C LEU A 372 -4.76 6.11 -11.23
N SER A 373 -5.81 6.91 -11.11
CA SER A 373 -6.98 6.85 -11.99
C SER A 373 -7.37 8.24 -12.48
N GLN A 374 -7.81 8.31 -13.73
CA GLN A 374 -8.41 9.54 -14.25
C GLN A 374 -9.92 9.55 -14.04
N LEU A 375 -10.46 10.72 -13.64
CA LEU A 375 -11.90 10.93 -13.52
C LEU A 375 -12.57 11.23 -14.86
N SER A 376 -13.85 10.90 -14.94
CA SER A 376 -14.76 11.36 -16.00
C SER A 376 -14.74 12.88 -16.15
N ARG A 377 -15.11 13.40 -17.32
CA ARG A 377 -15.27 14.85 -17.54
C ARG A 377 -16.55 15.40 -16.89
N LYS A 378 -17.53 14.53 -16.59
CA LYS A 378 -18.83 14.90 -16.01
C LYS A 378 -18.74 15.67 -14.69
N VAL A 379 -17.69 15.44 -13.89
CA VAL A 379 -17.44 16.22 -12.66
C VAL A 379 -17.31 17.72 -12.92
N GLU A 380 -16.84 18.13 -14.10
CA GLU A 380 -16.70 19.55 -14.45
C GLU A 380 -18.03 20.22 -14.81
N GLU A 381 -19.05 19.42 -15.15
CA GLU A 381 -20.40 19.90 -15.50
C GLU A 381 -21.25 20.21 -14.24
N ARG A 382 -20.83 19.72 -13.07
CA ARG A 382 -21.51 19.98 -11.80
C ARG A 382 -21.15 21.35 -11.22
N ASP A 383 -22.07 21.88 -10.44
CA ASP A 383 -21.83 23.07 -9.60
C ASP A 383 -20.72 22.78 -8.60
N ASP A 384 -20.89 21.74 -7.78
CA ASP A 384 -19.83 21.20 -6.92
C ASP A 384 -18.93 20.24 -7.72
N LYS A 385 -17.68 20.67 -7.88
CA LYS A 385 -16.64 19.99 -8.66
C LYS A 385 -15.81 19.06 -7.79
N ARG A 386 -16.14 18.90 -6.51
CA ARG A 386 -15.56 17.86 -5.66
C ARG A 386 -15.88 16.48 -6.23
N PRO A 387 -14.86 15.64 -6.50
CA PRO A 387 -15.10 14.31 -7.02
C PRO A 387 -15.79 13.39 -6.02
N MET A 388 -16.56 12.45 -6.55
CA MET A 388 -17.22 11.37 -5.82
C MET A 388 -16.94 10.02 -6.51
N LEU A 389 -17.26 8.91 -5.86
CA LEU A 389 -17.01 7.55 -6.36
C LEU A 389 -17.56 7.31 -7.77
N SER A 390 -18.75 7.85 -8.07
CA SER A 390 -19.37 7.76 -9.40
C SER A 390 -18.60 8.46 -10.52
N ASP A 391 -17.62 9.32 -10.19
CA ASP A 391 -16.79 10.02 -11.18
C ASP A 391 -15.60 9.19 -11.66
N LEU A 392 -15.28 8.08 -10.99
CA LEU A 392 -14.29 7.13 -11.49
C LEU A 392 -14.74 6.65 -12.87
N ARG A 393 -13.86 6.76 -13.86
CA ARG A 393 -14.21 6.32 -15.22
C ARG A 393 -14.39 4.80 -15.20
N GLU A 394 -15.46 4.28 -15.81
CA GLU A 394 -15.73 2.83 -15.86
C GLU A 394 -15.91 2.22 -14.44
N SER A 395 -16.52 3.00 -13.51
CA SER A 395 -16.38 2.99 -12.03
C SER A 395 -16.71 1.74 -11.23
N GLY A 396 -17.65 0.88 -11.65
CA GLY A 396 -18.27 -0.09 -10.74
C GLY A 396 -17.28 -1.05 -10.09
N SER A 397 -16.33 -1.58 -10.87
CA SER A 397 -15.33 -2.54 -10.40
C SER A 397 -14.19 -1.88 -9.62
N ILE A 398 -13.73 -0.70 -10.06
CA ILE A 398 -12.66 0.05 -9.39
C ILE A 398 -13.06 0.33 -7.94
N GLU A 399 -14.29 0.81 -7.72
CA GLU A 399 -14.80 1.10 -6.40
C GLU A 399 -14.87 -0.16 -5.54
N GLN A 400 -15.33 -1.29 -6.07
CA GLN A 400 -15.49 -2.54 -5.32
C GLN A 400 -14.15 -3.14 -4.88
N ASP A 401 -13.19 -3.18 -5.81
CA ASP A 401 -11.87 -3.82 -5.64
C ASP A 401 -10.94 -3.03 -4.73
N ALA A 402 -11.05 -1.70 -4.72
CA ALA A 402 -10.23 -0.82 -3.89
C ALA A 402 -10.52 -0.99 -2.39
N ASP A 403 -9.48 -0.91 -1.58
CA ASP A 403 -9.61 -0.78 -0.12
C ASP A 403 -9.79 0.67 0.29
N SER A 404 -9.08 1.58 -0.38
CA SER A 404 -9.24 3.03 -0.20
C SER A 404 -9.30 3.76 -1.54
N VAL A 405 -10.14 4.80 -1.62
CA VAL A 405 -10.26 5.68 -2.79
C VAL A 405 -10.04 7.12 -2.35
N LEU A 406 -9.03 7.76 -2.93
CA LEU A 406 -8.65 9.14 -2.65
C LEU A 406 -8.85 9.99 -3.90
N PHE A 407 -9.40 11.19 -3.73
CA PHE A 407 -9.54 12.18 -4.79
C PHE A 407 -8.71 13.40 -4.50
N VAL A 408 -7.91 13.82 -5.48
CA VAL A 408 -7.21 15.11 -5.44
C VAL A 408 -8.13 16.19 -5.99
N TYR A 409 -8.53 17.12 -5.12
CA TYR A 409 -9.32 18.29 -5.47
C TYR A 409 -8.58 19.58 -5.11
N ARG A 410 -8.68 20.58 -5.99
CA ARG A 410 -8.06 21.90 -5.80
C ARG A 410 -9.02 22.96 -6.27
N GLU A 411 -9.68 23.62 -5.34
CA GLU A 411 -10.60 24.73 -5.63
C GLU A 411 -9.89 25.86 -6.41
N GLU A 412 -8.63 26.17 -6.06
CA GLU A 412 -7.77 27.11 -6.80
C GLU A 412 -7.74 26.87 -8.31
N TYR A 413 -7.67 25.60 -8.74
CA TYR A 413 -7.60 25.23 -10.15
C TYR A 413 -8.85 25.66 -10.92
N TYR A 414 -10.02 25.55 -10.29
CA TYR A 414 -11.30 25.93 -10.88
C TYR A 414 -11.52 27.45 -10.80
N LEU A 415 -11.18 28.07 -9.67
CA LEU A 415 -11.28 29.51 -9.48
C LEU A 415 -10.45 30.27 -10.52
N LYS A 416 -9.22 29.86 -10.82
CA LYS A 416 -8.40 30.50 -11.87
C LYS A 416 -9.05 30.51 -13.25
N LYS A 417 -9.90 29.52 -13.57
CA LYS A 417 -10.62 29.48 -14.85
C LYS A 417 -11.88 30.34 -14.84
N ALA A 418 -12.42 30.62 -13.64
CA ALA A 418 -13.64 31.37 -13.42
C ALA A 418 -13.37 32.85 -13.10
N GLU A 419 -12.16 33.35 -13.35
CA GLU A 419 -11.79 34.75 -13.11
C GLU A 419 -12.67 35.70 -13.94
N PRO A 420 -13.39 36.65 -13.30
CA PRO A 420 -14.20 37.63 -14.01
C PRO A 420 -13.34 38.57 -14.85
N ARG A 421 -13.76 38.85 -16.10
CA ARG A 421 -13.01 39.74 -17.02
C ARG A 421 -12.95 41.20 -16.59
N GLN A 422 -13.87 41.66 -15.74
CA GLN A 422 -13.97 43.04 -15.30
C GLN A 422 -13.47 43.17 -13.86
N GLU A 423 -12.29 43.77 -13.71
CA GLU A 423 -11.72 44.13 -12.41
C GLU A 423 -12.58 45.21 -11.72
N GLY A 424 -12.63 45.17 -10.38
CA GLY A 424 -13.35 46.16 -9.56
C GLY A 424 -14.86 45.94 -9.39
N THR A 425 -15.42 44.89 -9.99
CA THR A 425 -16.82 44.49 -9.76
C THR A 425 -17.00 43.73 -8.44
N GLU A 426 -18.23 43.70 -7.90
CA GLU A 426 -18.57 42.90 -6.70
C GLU A 426 -18.26 41.40 -6.93
N GLN A 427 -18.47 40.91 -8.15
CA GLN A 427 -18.13 39.54 -8.55
C GLN A 427 -16.62 39.29 -8.51
N HIS A 428 -15.80 40.24 -8.96
CA HIS A 428 -14.35 40.16 -8.88
C HIS A 428 -13.86 40.18 -7.42
N ALA A 429 -14.46 41.00 -6.56
CA ALA A 429 -14.14 41.01 -5.13
C ALA A 429 -14.47 39.66 -4.45
N LYS A 430 -15.62 39.07 -4.75
CA LYS A 430 -15.99 37.72 -4.27
C LYS A 430 -15.03 36.65 -4.78
N TRP A 431 -14.66 36.70 -6.04
CA TRP A 431 -13.67 35.80 -6.63
C TRP A 431 -12.29 35.95 -5.97
N GLN A 432 -11.81 37.19 -5.74
CA GLN A 432 -10.53 37.44 -5.07
C GLN A 432 -10.51 36.88 -3.64
N ALA A 433 -11.59 37.07 -2.88
CA ALA A 433 -11.72 36.51 -1.54
C ALA A 433 -11.67 34.97 -1.56
N ALA A 434 -12.42 34.33 -2.47
CA ALA A 434 -12.38 32.88 -2.66
C ALA A 434 -10.98 32.40 -3.09
N MET A 435 -10.34 33.12 -4.01
CA MET A 435 -9.00 32.79 -4.50
C MET A 435 -7.98 32.84 -3.37
N ARG A 436 -7.98 33.89 -2.52
CA ARG A 436 -7.13 33.97 -1.32
C ARG A 436 -7.37 32.80 -0.36
N LYS A 437 -8.64 32.44 -0.13
CA LYS A 437 -9.03 31.31 0.73
C LYS A 437 -8.53 29.96 0.23
N TRP A 438 -8.42 29.76 -1.09
CA TRP A 438 -8.11 28.45 -1.67
C TRP A 438 -6.73 28.33 -2.33
N GLN A 439 -6.00 29.43 -2.51
CA GLN A 439 -4.67 29.50 -3.14
C GLN A 439 -3.63 28.56 -2.51
N GLY A 440 -3.27 27.45 -3.16
CA GLY A 440 -2.31 26.51 -2.58
C GLY A 440 -2.89 25.64 -1.46
N VAL A 441 -4.23 25.58 -1.29
CA VAL A 441 -4.89 24.45 -0.60
C VAL A 441 -5.12 23.34 -1.62
N ALA A 442 -4.85 22.10 -1.22
CA ALA A 442 -5.36 20.91 -1.88
C ALA A 442 -6.17 20.08 -0.90
N GLU A 443 -7.36 19.66 -1.30
CA GLU A 443 -8.19 18.73 -0.56
C GLU A 443 -7.93 17.32 -1.10
N ILE A 444 -7.50 16.43 -0.22
CA ILE A 444 -7.46 14.99 -0.50
C ILE A 444 -8.70 14.39 0.13
N ILE A 445 -9.68 14.05 -0.70
CA ILE A 445 -10.97 13.52 -0.27
C ILE A 445 -10.87 11.99 -0.25
N ILE A 446 -10.99 11.39 0.93
CA ILE A 446 -11.07 9.94 1.11
C ILE A 446 -12.54 9.57 0.93
N GLY A 447 -12.91 9.19 -0.30
CA GLY A 447 -14.28 8.82 -0.65
C GLY A 447 -14.63 7.37 -0.34
N LYS A 448 -13.63 6.54 0.00
CA LYS A 448 -13.80 5.19 0.52
C LYS A 448 -12.59 4.83 1.38
N ASN A 449 -12.82 4.21 2.53
CA ASN A 449 -11.78 3.64 3.38
C ASN A 449 -12.31 2.37 4.06
N ARG A 450 -11.75 1.19 3.77
CA ARG A 450 -12.17 -0.08 4.38
C ARG A 450 -11.72 -0.23 5.84
N HIS A 451 -10.69 0.52 6.26
CA HIS A 451 -10.04 0.36 7.56
C HIS A 451 -10.40 1.45 8.56
N GLY A 452 -11.18 2.46 8.15
CA GLY A 452 -11.41 3.63 8.97
C GLY A 452 -12.46 4.57 8.39
N PRO A 453 -12.57 5.79 8.94
CA PRO A 453 -13.55 6.76 8.50
C PRO A 453 -13.20 7.32 7.11
N GLU A 454 -14.24 7.74 6.39
CA GLU A 454 -14.12 8.67 5.27
C GLU A 454 -13.87 10.08 5.80
N GLY A 455 -13.35 10.96 4.94
CA GLY A 455 -13.05 12.34 5.33
C GLY A 455 -12.26 13.09 4.29
N THR A 456 -11.82 14.29 4.66
CA THR A 456 -11.00 15.14 3.80
C THR A 456 -9.77 15.61 4.55
N ALA A 457 -8.59 15.37 3.99
CA ALA A 457 -7.34 15.93 4.47
C ALA A 457 -7.01 17.21 3.68
N GLU A 458 -6.97 18.35 4.37
CA GLU A 458 -6.51 19.62 3.78
C GLU A 458 -4.98 19.72 3.85
N LEU A 459 -4.34 19.72 2.69
CA LEU A 459 -2.89 19.83 2.52
C LEU A 459 -2.51 21.15 1.83
N GLY A 460 -1.25 21.53 1.95
CA GLY A 460 -0.68 22.59 1.12
C GLY A 460 -0.23 22.05 -0.24
N PHE A 461 -0.29 22.89 -1.27
CA PHE A 461 0.17 22.54 -2.61
C PHE A 461 0.96 23.68 -3.25
N GLU A 462 2.25 23.44 -3.46
CA GLU A 462 3.19 24.36 -4.10
C GLU A 462 3.35 23.98 -5.56
N GLY A 463 2.47 24.50 -6.42
CA GLY A 463 2.40 24.12 -7.83
C GLY A 463 3.67 24.39 -8.63
N GLN A 464 4.49 25.35 -8.23
CA GLN A 464 5.76 25.66 -8.89
C GLN A 464 6.82 24.56 -8.71
N PHE A 465 6.74 23.79 -7.63
CA PHE A 465 7.64 22.66 -7.31
C PHE A 465 6.96 21.30 -7.46
N THR A 466 5.67 21.27 -7.82
CA THR A 466 4.84 20.05 -7.84
C THR A 466 4.86 19.30 -6.51
N ARG A 467 4.72 20.03 -5.41
CA ARG A 467 4.90 19.50 -4.05
C ARG A 467 3.63 19.65 -3.22
N PHE A 468 3.32 18.60 -2.45
CA PHE A 468 2.36 18.64 -1.35
C PHE A 468 3.08 18.83 0.00
N THR A 469 2.46 19.61 0.89
CA THR A 469 2.94 19.88 2.25
C THR A 469 1.87 19.58 3.29
N ASN A 470 2.28 19.34 4.53
CA ASN A 470 1.36 18.99 5.64
C ASN A 470 0.30 20.06 5.89
N GLU A 471 0.67 21.33 5.72
CA GLU A 471 -0.23 22.46 5.92
C GLU A 471 -0.11 23.43 4.73
N PRO A 472 -1.23 24.06 4.33
CA PRO A 472 -1.17 25.21 3.43
C PRO A 472 -0.31 26.32 4.05
N GLU A 473 0.38 27.11 3.22
CA GLU A 473 1.10 28.29 3.72
C GLU A 473 0.17 29.18 4.57
N PRO A 474 0.66 29.76 5.68
CA PRO A 474 -0.12 30.66 6.51
C PRO A 474 -0.66 31.81 5.66
N ARG A 475 -1.97 32.00 5.68
CA ARG A 475 -2.63 33.13 5.02
C ARG A 475 -3.16 34.08 6.07
N GLU A 476 -3.30 35.35 5.72
CA GLU A 476 -4.11 36.27 6.52
C GLU A 476 -5.54 35.73 6.56
N ILE A 477 -5.91 35.12 7.68
CA ILE A 477 -7.26 34.60 7.92
C ILE A 477 -8.09 35.80 8.37
N GLU A 478 -9.13 36.14 7.60
CA GLU A 478 -10.10 37.16 8.01
C GLU A 478 -10.72 36.79 9.37
N PRO A 479 -10.95 37.76 10.28
CA PRO A 479 -11.49 37.49 11.62
C PRO A 479 -12.80 36.68 11.62
N GLU A 480 -13.61 36.83 10.57
CA GLU A 480 -14.87 36.12 10.37
C GLU A 480 -14.65 34.61 10.07
N GLU A 481 -13.58 34.26 9.36
CA GLU A 481 -13.19 32.88 9.10
C GLU A 481 -12.57 32.22 10.33
N VAL A 482 -11.86 32.99 11.16
CA VAL A 482 -11.44 32.54 12.50
C VAL A 482 -12.67 32.22 13.35
N ARG A 483 -13.75 33.02 13.27
CA ARG A 483 -15.03 32.74 13.98
C ARG A 483 -15.74 31.50 13.43
N GLN A 484 -15.80 31.33 12.11
CA GLN A 484 -16.44 30.16 11.48
C GLN A 484 -15.65 28.86 11.67
N ARG A 485 -14.31 28.91 11.63
CA ARG A 485 -13.43 27.78 11.96
C ARG A 485 -13.40 27.52 13.47
N ALA A 486 -13.55 28.53 14.32
CA ALA A 486 -13.72 28.34 15.76
C ALA A 486 -15.02 27.58 16.11
N ALA A 487 -16.05 27.67 15.26
CA ALA A 487 -17.29 26.91 15.43
C ALA A 487 -17.13 25.39 15.17
N LYS A 488 -16.00 24.95 14.61
CA LYS A 488 -15.60 23.54 14.49
C LYS A 488 -14.16 23.38 14.99
N LYS A 489 -13.95 23.52 16.30
CA LYS A 489 -12.72 23.06 16.96
C LYS A 489 -13.04 21.93 17.93
N PRO A 490 -12.09 20.99 18.14
CA PRO A 490 -12.20 20.01 19.20
C PRO A 490 -12.46 20.75 20.50
N THR A 491 -13.38 20.23 21.31
CA THR A 491 -13.69 20.75 22.63
C THR A 491 -12.45 20.62 23.49
N PHE A 492 -11.61 21.66 23.50
CA PHE A 492 -10.68 21.86 24.58
C PHE A 492 -11.52 22.17 25.80
N THR A 493 -11.26 21.43 26.88
CA THR A 493 -11.87 21.75 28.17
C THR A 493 -11.50 23.20 28.55
N PRO A 494 -12.28 23.89 29.39
CA PRO A 494 -11.95 25.23 29.86
C PRO A 494 -10.48 25.36 30.35
N GLU A 495 -9.94 24.27 30.90
CA GLU A 495 -8.56 24.13 31.32
C GLU A 495 -7.55 24.19 30.15
N GLY A 496 -7.88 23.66 28.97
CA GLY A 496 -7.03 23.69 27.78
C GLY A 496 -6.96 25.05 27.09
N ILE A 497 -8.03 25.84 27.18
CA ILE A 497 -8.07 27.23 26.68
C ILE A 497 -7.18 28.12 27.55
N VAL A 498 -7.27 27.97 28.87
CA VAL A 498 -6.42 28.68 29.83
C VAL A 498 -4.95 28.27 29.66
N LEU A 499 -4.65 26.97 29.48
CA LEU A 499 -3.28 26.49 29.24
C LEU A 499 -2.69 27.05 27.93
N TYR A 500 -3.49 27.14 26.87
CA TYR A 500 -3.07 27.70 25.58
C TYR A 500 -2.82 29.22 25.68
N SER A 501 -3.66 29.96 26.39
CA SER A 501 -3.46 31.40 26.65
C SER A 501 -2.23 31.67 27.52
N ILE A 502 -2.05 30.89 28.59
CA ILE A 502 -0.85 30.94 29.45
C ILE A 502 0.42 30.63 28.66
N LEU A 503 0.41 29.56 27.85
CA LEU A 503 1.55 29.19 27.00
C LEU A 503 1.85 30.28 25.98
N LYS A 504 0.84 30.87 25.35
CA LYS A 504 0.99 31.97 24.40
C LYS A 504 1.54 33.24 25.06
N SER A 505 1.06 33.59 26.24
CA SER A 505 1.50 34.76 27.00
C SER A 505 2.93 34.59 27.54
N LEU A 506 3.27 33.40 28.04
CA LEU A 506 4.60 33.09 28.57
C LEU A 506 5.67 32.88 27.47
N THR A 507 5.30 32.40 26.28
CA THR A 507 6.27 32.17 25.18
C THR A 507 6.59 33.43 24.36
N LEU A 508 5.71 34.43 24.32
CA LEU A 508 5.83 35.51 23.33
C LEU A 508 6.17 36.90 23.86
N THR A 509 6.17 37.17 25.18
CA THR A 509 6.33 38.57 25.61
C THR A 509 7.59 38.93 26.41
N LYS A 510 8.16 38.08 27.28
CA LYS A 510 9.35 38.48 28.09
C LYS A 510 10.33 37.39 28.52
N SER A 511 10.25 36.16 27.99
CA SER A 511 11.15 35.07 28.39
C SER A 511 12.60 35.29 27.91
N LYS A 512 13.61 35.02 28.74
CA LYS A 512 15.04 35.06 28.35
C LYS A 512 15.68 33.67 28.38
N LEU A 513 16.60 33.38 27.46
CA LEU A 513 17.37 32.13 27.47
C LEU A 513 18.30 32.07 28.70
N ALA A 514 18.33 30.92 29.39
CA ALA A 514 19.20 30.72 30.55
C ALA A 514 20.69 30.81 30.15
N THR A 515 21.47 31.62 30.88
CA THR A 515 22.92 31.85 30.66
C THR A 515 23.78 30.65 31.12
N GLN A 516 25.05 30.61 30.72
CA GLN A 516 25.97 29.53 31.13
C GLN A 516 26.22 29.48 32.64
N GLU A 517 26.28 30.62 33.32
CA GLU A 517 26.40 30.70 34.78
C GLU A 517 25.19 30.09 35.49
N GLN A 518 23.98 30.41 35.01
CA GLN A 518 22.72 29.88 35.54
C GLN A 518 22.61 28.37 35.32
N ARG A 519 23.11 27.85 34.18
CA ARG A 519 23.22 26.41 33.92
C ARG A 519 24.32 25.73 34.75
N GLY A 520 25.33 26.47 35.18
CA GLY A 520 26.35 26.00 36.11
C GLY A 520 25.84 25.85 37.53
N ALA A 521 24.92 26.73 37.95
CA ALA A 521 24.27 26.71 39.26
C ALA A 521 23.22 25.59 39.40
N ASP A 522 22.52 25.19 38.32
CA ASP A 522 21.62 24.03 38.32
C ASP A 522 21.91 23.08 37.14
N ARG A 523 22.47 21.90 37.48
CA ARG A 523 22.83 20.83 36.53
C ARG A 523 21.65 20.18 35.80
N ARG A 524 20.39 20.48 36.17
CA ARG A 524 19.17 19.92 35.55
C ARG A 524 18.63 20.79 34.40
N LEU A 525 19.23 21.94 34.10
CA LEU A 525 18.83 22.82 33.00
C LEU A 525 19.23 22.26 31.62
N CYS A 526 18.24 21.88 30.82
CA CYS A 526 18.44 21.49 29.42
C CYS A 526 18.93 22.66 28.55
N LYS A 527 19.66 22.32 27.47
CA LYS A 527 20.25 23.26 26.52
C LYS A 527 19.13 23.90 25.66
N GLY A 528 18.48 24.93 26.19
CA GLY A 528 17.34 25.60 25.56
C GLY A 528 16.30 26.18 26.53
N ALA A 529 16.45 25.92 27.83
CA ALA A 529 15.54 26.42 28.85
C ALA A 529 15.43 27.96 28.84
N ARG A 530 14.19 28.45 29.01
CA ARG A 530 13.85 29.87 29.08
C ARG A 530 13.38 30.22 30.49
N LEU A 531 13.76 31.40 30.98
CA LEU A 531 13.48 31.92 32.31
C LEU A 531 12.42 33.00 32.23
N VAL A 532 11.48 32.99 33.19
CA VAL A 532 10.43 33.99 33.37
C VAL A 532 10.38 34.40 34.85
N PRO A 533 10.44 35.69 35.20
CA PRO A 533 10.30 36.16 36.58
C PRO A 533 8.92 35.86 37.17
N LEU A 534 8.86 35.55 38.47
CA LEU A 534 7.61 35.17 39.16
C LEU A 534 6.59 36.33 39.21
N GLU A 535 7.02 37.57 39.31
CA GLU A 535 6.13 38.75 39.31
C GLU A 535 5.45 38.95 37.94
N ASP A 536 6.20 38.82 36.84
CA ASP A 536 5.66 38.86 35.48
C ASP A 536 4.67 37.71 35.24
N ALA A 537 4.97 36.51 35.76
CA ALA A 537 4.06 35.38 35.71
C ALA A 537 2.78 35.68 36.49
N ARG A 538 2.88 36.13 37.75
CA ARG A 538 1.72 36.48 38.60
C ARG A 538 0.85 37.57 37.98
N GLN A 539 1.45 38.58 37.36
CA GLN A 539 0.71 39.66 36.68
C GLN A 539 -0.03 39.14 35.44
N ALA A 540 0.57 38.24 34.67
CA ALA A 540 -0.11 37.58 33.55
C ALA A 540 -1.28 36.69 34.02
N PHE A 541 -1.11 35.96 35.13
CA PHE A 541 -2.17 35.15 35.73
C PHE A 541 -3.31 36.00 36.33
N GLY A 542 -3.00 37.16 36.92
CA GLY A 542 -4.00 38.07 37.49
C GLY A 542 -4.86 38.79 36.44
N ASN A 543 -4.32 39.01 35.23
CA ASN A 543 -5.04 39.71 34.15
C ASN A 543 -6.03 38.81 33.39
N GLU A 544 -5.93 37.48 33.51
CA GLU A 544 -6.84 36.51 32.86
C GLU A 544 -7.83 35.84 33.85
N VAL A 545 -8.04 36.42 35.03
CA VAL A 545 -9.05 35.91 35.96
C VAL A 545 -10.43 36.10 35.36
N LEU A 546 -11.13 34.98 35.08
CA LEU A 546 -12.55 34.99 34.75
C LEU A 546 -13.31 35.68 35.90
N PRO A 547 -14.18 36.67 35.62
CA PRO A 547 -14.95 37.35 36.65
C PRO A 547 -15.70 36.34 37.53
N GLY A 548 -15.47 36.38 38.85
CA GLY A 548 -16.23 35.56 39.82
C GLY A 548 -15.63 34.18 40.20
N SER A 549 -14.36 33.91 39.90
CA SER A 549 -13.69 32.67 40.33
C SER A 549 -13.18 32.78 41.78
N ASP A 550 -13.55 31.84 42.66
CA ASP A 550 -13.02 31.74 44.03
C ASP A 550 -11.52 31.35 44.03
N GLU A 551 -10.76 31.85 45.01
CA GLU A 551 -9.31 31.74 45.13
C GLU A 551 -8.83 30.28 45.19
N SER A 552 -9.63 29.41 45.82
CA SER A 552 -9.43 27.96 45.86
C SER A 552 -9.52 27.29 44.47
N ALA A 553 -10.42 27.77 43.61
CA ALA A 553 -10.58 27.25 42.25
C ALA A 553 -9.44 27.69 41.33
N VAL A 554 -8.92 28.90 41.53
CA VAL A 554 -7.72 29.41 40.86
C VAL A 554 -6.50 28.57 41.26
N ASN A 555 -6.31 28.30 42.54
CA ASN A 555 -5.19 27.50 43.04
C ASN A 555 -5.22 26.04 42.55
N THR A 556 -6.39 25.41 42.51
CA THR A 556 -6.54 24.03 42.01
C THR A 556 -6.21 23.94 40.51
N ARG A 557 -6.64 24.93 39.72
CA ARG A 557 -6.37 25.00 38.27
C ARG A 557 -4.91 25.35 37.96
N PHE A 558 -4.28 26.19 38.76
CA PHE A 558 -2.85 26.48 38.67
C PHE A 558 -2.01 25.20 38.88
N ARG A 559 -2.36 24.38 39.89
CA ARG A 559 -1.71 23.08 40.12
C ARG A 559 -1.88 22.12 38.94
N ALA A 560 -3.05 22.06 38.31
CA ALA A 560 -3.29 21.21 37.15
C ALA A 560 -2.49 21.64 35.90
N ALA A 561 -2.41 22.95 35.62
CA ALA A 561 -1.58 23.49 34.55
C ALA A 561 -0.09 23.17 34.76
N PHE A 562 0.37 23.23 36.01
CA PHE A 562 1.74 22.92 36.38
C PHE A 562 2.13 21.45 36.11
N VAL A 563 1.22 20.50 36.36
CA VAL A 563 1.43 19.08 36.03
C VAL A 563 1.58 18.87 34.52
N SER A 564 0.79 19.57 33.71
CA SER A 564 0.86 19.50 32.24
C SER A 564 2.14 20.12 31.68
N LEU A 565 2.60 21.24 32.26
CA LEU A 565 3.86 21.88 31.88
C LEU A 565 5.09 21.03 32.24
N ARG A 566 5.01 20.29 33.36
CA ARG A 566 6.03 19.32 33.76
C ARG A 566 6.11 18.14 32.79
N LYS A 567 4.98 17.65 32.25
CA LYS A 567 4.96 16.62 31.18
C LYS A 567 5.59 17.12 29.88
N ALA A 568 5.53 18.42 29.62
CA ALA A 568 6.14 19.06 28.45
C ALA A 568 7.61 19.48 28.66
N GLU A 569 8.24 19.09 29.79
CA GLU A 569 9.62 19.43 30.15
C GLU A 569 9.94 20.93 30.20
N ILE A 570 8.95 21.77 30.55
CA ILE A 570 9.10 23.23 30.68
C ILE A 570 9.38 23.58 32.15
N ALA A 571 10.50 24.26 32.44
CA ALA A 571 10.91 24.65 33.80
C ALA A 571 10.68 26.14 34.10
N PHE A 572 10.30 26.48 35.33
CA PHE A 572 10.08 27.85 35.82
C PHE A 572 10.94 28.15 37.06
N TYR A 573 11.30 29.42 37.26
CA TYR A 573 12.20 29.88 38.33
C TYR A 573 11.58 31.06 39.10
N TYR A 574 11.94 31.22 40.38
CA TYR A 574 11.65 32.42 41.18
C TYR A 574 12.94 32.98 41.80
N GLY A 575 12.98 34.31 41.97
CA GLY A 575 14.07 35.01 42.65
C GLY A 575 14.15 36.49 42.26
N THR A 576 14.56 37.34 43.21
CA THR A 576 14.91 38.74 42.94
C THR A 576 16.40 38.85 42.60
N GLN A 577 16.85 39.99 42.07
CA GLN A 577 18.26 40.21 41.68
C GLN A 577 19.26 40.05 42.84
N GLU A 578 18.81 40.10 44.09
CA GLU A 578 19.68 40.07 45.28
C GLU A 578 19.89 38.66 45.87
N THR A 579 18.98 37.70 45.67
CA THR A 579 19.00 36.43 46.42
C THR A 579 19.51 35.21 45.64
N GLY A 580 19.85 35.35 44.36
CA GLY A 580 20.23 34.21 43.52
C GLY A 580 19.03 33.31 43.17
N PHE A 581 19.08 32.73 41.96
CA PHE A 581 17.99 31.89 41.44
C PHE A 581 17.93 30.57 42.21
N SER A 582 16.83 30.32 42.94
CA SER A 582 16.62 29.07 43.67
C SER A 582 15.68 28.16 42.89
N VAL A 583 16.03 26.89 42.75
CA VAL A 583 15.19 25.86 42.11
C VAL A 583 14.66 24.90 43.15
N TRP A 584 13.42 25.11 43.56
CA TRP A 584 12.53 24.02 43.96
C TRP A 584 11.10 24.53 44.16
N LEU A 585 10.11 23.84 43.59
CA LEU A 585 8.68 24.05 43.81
C LEU A 585 8.06 22.75 44.34
N PRO A 586 8.02 22.60 45.67
CA PRO A 586 6.84 22.02 46.32
C PRO A 586 6.24 22.83 47.48
N GLU A 587 6.89 23.91 47.97
CA GLU A 587 6.49 24.52 49.27
C GLU A 587 5.47 25.67 49.16
N LEU A 588 5.25 26.26 47.98
CA LEU A 588 4.24 27.32 47.78
C LEU A 588 2.78 26.82 47.80
N ALA A 589 2.58 25.53 48.03
CA ALA A 589 1.27 24.91 48.21
C ALA A 589 0.84 24.82 49.68
N ALA A 590 1.71 25.13 50.64
CA ALA A 590 1.45 24.97 52.07
C ALA A 590 1.09 26.27 52.81
N ASP A 591 1.59 27.44 52.37
CA ASP A 591 1.44 28.71 53.12
C ASP A 591 0.81 29.86 52.31
N LEU A 592 -0.15 29.56 51.41
CA LEU A 592 -1.09 30.55 50.86
C LEU A 592 -2.52 30.06 50.98
#